data_AF-A0A5K3G550-F1
#
_entry.id   AF-A0A5K3G550-F1
#
_cell.length_a   1.000
_cell.length_b   1.000
_cell.length_c   1.000
_cell.angle_alpha   90.00
_cell.angle_beta   90.00
_cell.angle_gamma   90.00
#
_symmetry.space_group_name_H-M   'P 1'
#
loop_
_entity.id
_entity.type
_entity.pdbx_description
1 polymer ?
#
loop_
_entity_poly.entity_id
_entity_poly.type
_entity_poly.pdbx_seq_one_letter_code
_entity_poly.pdbx_strand_id
1 'polypeptide(L)' 'MKLGSEFRNTEFSELQLDEECDGVISGCRKVKSTITMDASNMKHVRVEEKTTHIERITEGDKILRTAIVDDLVSKREYTR' A
#
# COMPACT_ATOMS: atom_id res chain seq x y z
N MET A 1 4.11 5.49 -6.33
CA MET A 1 3.12 4.43 -6.69
C MET A 1 1.80 5.08 -7.09
N LYS A 2 1.22 4.66 -8.23
CA LYS A 2 -0.09 5.16 -8.70
C LYS A 2 -1.13 4.04 -8.68
N LEU A 3 -2.29 4.32 -8.10
CA LEU A 3 -3.48 3.48 -8.14
C LEU A 3 -4.55 4.28 -8.89
N GLY A 4 -4.91 3.83 -10.09
CA GLY A 4 -5.83 4.54 -10.96
C GLY A 4 -7.15 3.81 -11.19
N SER A 5 -8.24 4.56 -11.27
CA SER A 5 -9.58 4.11 -11.65
C SER A 5 -10.38 5.33 -12.11
N GLU A 6 -11.40 5.12 -12.95
CA GLU A 6 -12.33 6.18 -13.36
C GLU A 6 -13.05 6.84 -12.17
N PHE A 7 -13.20 6.13 -11.05
CA PHE A 7 -13.85 6.66 -9.86
C PHE A 7 -12.92 7.48 -8.95
N ARG A 8 -11.67 7.03 -8.75
CA ARG A 8 -10.71 7.68 -7.85
C ARG A 8 -9.29 7.28 -8.20
N ASN A 9 -8.43 8.29 -8.32
CA ASN A 9 -6.99 8.11 -8.49
C ASN A 9 -6.27 8.45 -7.19
N THR A 10 -5.21 7.71 -6.87
CA THR A 10 -4.37 7.97 -5.69
C THR A 10 -2.92 7.77 -6.05
N GLU A 11 -2.11 8.79 -5.79
CA GLU A 11 -0.68 8.81 -6.07
C GLU A 11 0.10 9.03 -4.78
N PHE A 12 1.14 8.21 -4.61
CA PHE A 12 2.12 8.33 -3.54
C PHE A 12 3.46 8.69 -4.20
N SER A 13 3.82 9.97 -4.13
CA SER A 13 4.96 10.54 -4.86
C SER A 13 6.23 10.61 -4.01
N GLU A 14 6.08 10.74 -2.69
CA GLU A 14 7.17 11.11 -1.76
C GLU A 14 7.33 10.09 -0.62
N LEU A 15 7.31 8.79 -0.93
CA LEU A 15 7.59 7.74 0.07
C LEU A 15 9.04 7.27 -0.11
N GLN A 16 9.89 7.58 0.87
CA GLN A 16 11.22 6.97 0.98
C GLN A 16 11.10 5.56 1.58
N LEU A 17 11.99 4.66 1.18
CA LEU A 17 12.06 3.31 1.75
C LEU A 17 12.57 3.40 3.19
N ASP A 18 11.95 2.64 4.09
CA ASP A 18 12.31 2.53 5.50
C ASP A 18 12.18 3.85 6.31
N GLU A 19 11.55 4.88 5.74
CA GLU A 19 11.23 6.13 6.42
C GLU A 19 9.73 6.21 6.75
N GLU A 20 9.40 6.71 7.95
CA GLU A 20 8.01 7.04 8.30
C GLU A 20 7.64 8.36 7.63
N CYS A 21 6.73 8.30 6.65
CA CYS A 21 6.19 9.50 6.03
C CYS A 21 4.77 9.78 6.54
N ASP A 22 4.54 11.01 6.97
CA ASP A 22 3.19 11.57 7.18
C ASP A 22 2.56 11.91 5.81
N GLY A 23 1.91 10.92 5.19
CA GLY A 23 1.23 11.09 3.92
C GLY A 23 -0.19 11.65 4.09
N VAL A 24 -0.55 12.65 3.27
CA VAL A 24 -1.96 13.05 3.10
C VAL A 24 -2.57 12.21 1.99
N ILE A 25 -3.46 11.29 2.34
CA ILE A 25 -4.13 10.45 1.35
C ILE A 25 -5.46 11.09 1.00
N SER A 26 -5.53 11.65 -0.20
CA SER A 26 -6.70 12.21 -0.88
C SER A 26 -7.88 12.54 0.04
N GLY A 27 -7.82 13.72 0.67
CA GLY A 27 -9.02 14.47 1.00
C GLY A 27 -9.24 14.90 2.44
N CYS A 28 -8.63 14.31 3.49
CA CYS A 28 -8.69 14.85 4.87
C CYS A 28 -7.97 14.04 5.97
N ARG A 29 -7.27 12.94 5.67
CA ARG A 29 -6.63 12.12 6.72
C ARG A 29 -5.10 12.16 6.62
N LYS A 30 -4.47 12.52 7.74
CA LYS A 30 -3.04 12.35 7.97
C LYS A 30 -2.81 10.88 8.30
N VAL A 31 -1.94 10.25 7.54
CA VAL A 31 -1.70 8.83 7.62
C VAL A 31 -0.20 8.60 7.73
N LYS A 32 0.23 7.95 8.81
CA LYS A 32 1.61 7.51 8.92
C LYS A 32 1.80 6.26 8.09
N SER A 33 2.70 6.31 7.14
CA SER A 33 2.97 5.20 6.24
C SER A 33 4.44 4.84 6.28
N THR A 34 4.74 3.55 6.41
CA THR A 34 6.09 3.00 6.31
C THR A 34 6.10 1.94 5.22
N ILE A 35 7.05 2.03 4.29
CA ILE A 35 7.24 1.04 3.24
C ILE A 35 8.60 0.39 3.44
N THR A 36 8.62 -0.94 3.49
CA THR A 36 9.84 -1.74 3.47
C THR A 36 9.82 -2.67 2.26
N MET A 37 11.01 -2.97 1.74
CA MET A 37 11.16 -3.80 0.55
C MET A 37 12.17 -4.93 0.80
N ASP A 38 11.66 -6.15 0.83
CA ASP A 38 12.41 -7.39 1.01
C ASP A 38 12.51 -8.12 -0.34
N ALA A 39 13.58 -7.89 -1.10
CA ALA A 39 13.81 -8.47 -2.43
C ALA A 39 12.63 -8.28 -3.42
N SER A 40 11.72 -9.25 -3.53
CA SER A 40 10.52 -9.23 -4.39
C SER A 40 9.21 -8.94 -3.64
N ASN A 41 9.27 -8.73 -2.33
CA ASN A 41 8.13 -8.45 -1.48
C ASN A 41 8.19 -7.00 -0.96
N MET A 42 7.14 -6.23 -1.22
CA MET A 42 6.95 -4.90 -0.68
C MET A 42 5.89 -4.93 0.42
N LYS A 43 6.29 -4.58 1.64
CA LYS A 43 5.38 -4.37 2.76
C LYS A 43 5.13 -2.89 2.95
N HIS A 44 3.87 -2.55 3.19
CA HIS A 44 3.42 -1.18 3.42
C HIS A 44 2.50 -1.20 4.62
N VAL A 45 2.97 -0.62 5.73
CA VAL A 45 2.20 -0.45 6.96
C VAL A 45 1.61 0.96 6.97
N ARG A 46 0.31 1.03 7.24
CA ARG A 46 -0.44 2.27 7.30
C ARG A 46 -1.12 2.41 8.64
N VAL A 47 -0.82 3.47 9.37
CA VAL A 47 -1.41 3.76 10.68
C VAL A 47 -2.39 4.93 10.54
N GLU A 48 -3.67 4.63 10.74
CA GLU A 48 -4.79 5.60 10.81
C GLU A 48 -5.58 5.37 12.13
N GLU A 49 -6.92 5.31 12.07
CA GLU A 49 -7.76 4.80 13.17
C GLU A 49 -7.54 3.30 13.40
N LYS A 50 -7.24 2.56 12.33
CA LYS A 50 -6.87 1.14 12.34
C LYS A 50 -5.60 0.94 11.53
N THR A 51 -4.76 0.01 11.95
CA THR A 51 -3.53 -0.32 11.22
C THR A 51 -3.86 -1.22 10.05
N THR A 52 -3.56 -0.76 8.85
CA THR A 52 -3.68 -1.55 7.63
C THR A 52 -2.32 -2.05 7.19
N HIS A 53 -2.18 -3.36 7.04
CA HIS A 53 -0.98 -3.99 6.49
C HIS A 53 -1.24 -4.34 5.02
N ILE A 54 -0.40 -3.85 4.12
CA ILE A 54 -0.49 -4.13 2.69
C ILE A 54 0.80 -4.81 2.27
N GLU A 55 0.70 -6.04 1.81
CA GLU A 55 1.79 -6.80 1.20
C GLU A 55 1.59 -6.87 -0.31
N ARG A 56 2.68 -6.72 -1.06
CA ARG A 56 2.71 -6.92 -2.51
C ARG A 56 3.87 -7.82 -2.87
N ILE A 57 3.58 -8.91 -3.56
CA ILE A 57 4.57 -9.88 -4.01
C ILE A 57 4.52 -9.94 -5.53
N THR A 58 5.68 -9.84 -6.16
CA THR A 58 5.81 -10.04 -7.61
C THR A 58 6.17 -11.49 -7.89
N GLU A 59 5.32 -12.18 -8.66
CA GLU A 59 5.52 -13.57 -9.09
C GLU A 59 5.39 -13.66 -10.61
N GLY A 60 6.52 -13.66 -11.32
CA GLY A 60 6.53 -13.63 -12.79
C GLY A 60 5.85 -12.36 -13.33
N ASP A 61 4.80 -12.54 -14.15
CA ASP A 61 4.00 -11.45 -14.72
C ASP A 61 2.80 -11.02 -13.86
N LYS A 62 2.73 -11.51 -12.62
CA LYS A 62 1.65 -11.21 -11.69
C LYS A 62 2.13 -10.41 -10.49
N ILE A 63 1.23 -9.56 -9.97
CA ILE A 63 1.37 -8.90 -8.68
C ILE A 63 0.23 -9.40 -7.79
N LEU A 64 0.59 -10.10 -6.71
CA LEU A 64 -0.33 -10.44 -5.65
C LEU A 64 -0.32 -9.36 -4.59
N ARG A 65 -1.50 -8.83 -4.25
CA ARG A 65 -1.68 -7.84 -3.19
C ARG A 65 -2.58 -8.39 -2.10
N THR A 66 -2.07 -8.45 -0.88
CA THR A 66 -2.83 -8.78 0.32
C THR A 66 -2.97 -7.53 1.18
N ALA A 67 -4.19 -7.20 1.61
CA ALA A 67 -4.46 -6.13 2.57
C ALA A 67 -5.14 -6.73 3.80
N ILE A 68 -4.63 -6.42 4.98
CA ILE A 68 -5.10 -6.94 6.26
C ILE A 68 -5.44 -5.75 7.17
N VAL A 69 -6.65 -5.76 7.74
CA VAL A 69 -7.10 -4.81 8.75
C VAL A 69 -7.75 -5.62 9.86
N ASP A 70 -7.16 -5.62 11.05
CA ASP A 70 -7.55 -6.50 12.16
C ASP A 70 -7.61 -7.97 11.71
N ASP A 71 -8.80 -8.57 11.70
CA ASP A 71 -9.11 -9.95 11.28
C ASP A 71 -9.58 -10.04 9.80
N LEU A 72 -9.81 -8.91 9.14
CA LEU A 72 -10.27 -8.86 7.75
C LEU A 72 -9.09 -8.98 6.77
N VAL A 73 -9.19 -9.93 5.84
CA VAL A 73 -8.20 -10.16 4.78
C VAL A 73 -8.81 -9.94 3.40
N SER A 74 -8.19 -9.09 2.59
CA SER A 74 -8.54 -8.85 1.19
C SER A 74 -7.36 -9.20 0.28
N LYS A 75 -7.60 -10.03 -0.74
CA LYS A 75 -6.60 -10.43 -1.73
C LYS A 75 -7.00 -9.93 -3.12
N ARG A 76 -6.02 -9.42 -3.86
CA ARG A 76 -6.17 -8.99 -5.26
C ARG A 76 -5.00 -9.51 -6.08
N GLU A 77 -5.30 -10.03 -7.26
CA GLU A 77 -4.32 -10.39 -8.27
C GLU A 77 -4.36 -9.36 -9.40
N TYR A 78 -3.19 -8.89 -9.81
CA TYR A 78 -3.02 -8.03 -10.97
C TYR A 78 -2.14 -8.73 -11.97
N THR A 79 -2.57 -8.79 -13.22
CA THR A 79 -1.74 -9.20 -14.36
C THR A 79 -1.20 -7.95 -15.04
N ARG A 80 0.04 -8.04 -15.53
CA ARG A 80 0.68 -6.95 -16.27
C ARG A 80 -0.11 -6.52 -17.51
#